data_AF-A0AAV5WJG7-F1
#
_entry.id   AF-A0AAV5WJG7-F1
#
_cell.length_a   1.000
_cell.length_b   1.000
_cell.length_c   1.000
_cell.angle_alpha   90.00
_cell.angle_beta   90.00
_cell.angle_gamma   90.00
#
_symmetry.space_group_name_H-M   'P 1'
#
loop_
_entity.id
_entity.type
_entity.pdbx_description
1 polymer ?
#
loop_
_entity_poly.entity_id
_entity_poly.type
_entity_poly.pdbx_seq_one_letter_code
_entity_poly.pdbx_strand_id
1 'polypeptide(L)'
;MFYGEFMEKDKKEIEVNEVHYEDFVVLLQMIYPSDRKITDENVVQLLHLADNFQMTMVLNKIEQFLMSADCELGVPTRFKLSDKYRLCLFRTIAWTASIPSRA
;
A
#
# COMPACT_ATOMS: atom_id res chain seq x y z
N MET A 1 -2.81 17.36 6.85
CA MET A 1 -4.03 17.90 6.23
C MET A 1 -5.00 18.41 7.29
N PHE A 2 -5.79 17.57 7.98
CA PHE A 2 -6.88 18.07 8.84
C PHE A 2 -6.49 18.67 10.20
N TYR A 3 -5.34 18.29 10.76
CA TYR A 3 -4.92 18.71 12.11
C TYR A 3 -3.79 19.75 12.11
N GLY A 4 -3.29 20.15 10.94
CA GLY A 4 -2.26 21.18 10.81
C GLY A 4 -2.85 22.57 10.56
N GLU A 5 -1.98 23.59 10.52
CA GLU A 5 -2.35 24.96 10.14
C GLU A 5 -2.47 25.13 8.61
N PHE A 6 -3.26 24.26 7.98
CA PHE A 6 -3.54 24.32 6.55
C PHE A 6 -4.95 24.82 6.30
N MET A 7 -5.18 25.46 5.15
CA MET A 7 -6.51 25.94 4.74
C MET A 7 -7.56 24.83 4.62
N GLU A 8 -7.12 23.57 4.59
CA GLU A 8 -7.94 22.36 4.57
C GLU A 8 -8.68 22.13 5.90
N LYS A 9 -8.16 22.67 7.02
CA LYS A 9 -8.75 22.49 8.35
C LYS A 9 -10.16 23.07 8.47
N ASP A 10 -10.41 24.22 7.83
CA ASP A 10 -11.68 24.93 7.92
C ASP A 10 -12.63 24.63 6.74
N LYS A 11 -12.18 23.80 5.78
CA LYS A 11 -12.98 23.40 4.63
C LYS A 11 -13.75 22.11 4.92
N LYS A 12 -15.05 22.13 4.64
CA LYS A 12 -15.92 20.94 4.72
C LYS A 12 -15.71 19.94 3.56
N GLU A 13 -15.16 20.43 2.46
CA GLU A 13 -14.92 19.64 1.24
C GLU A 13 -13.46 19.82 0.82
N ILE A 14 -12.82 18.72 0.45
CA ILE A 14 -11.44 18.70 -0.04
C ILE A 14 -11.45 17.99 -1.39
N GLU A 15 -11.01 18.71 -2.40
CA GLU A 15 -10.77 18.13 -3.72
C GLU A 15 -9.43 17.38 -3.69
N VAL A 16 -9.50 16.08 -3.95
CA VAL A 16 -8.31 15.25 -4.18
C VAL A 16 -8.13 15.13 -5.69
N ASN A 17 -7.14 15.86 -6.21
CA ASN A 17 -6.76 15.78 -7.62
C ASN A 17 -5.82 14.57 -7.83
N GLU A 18 -5.77 14.05 -9.06
CA GLU A 18 -4.90 12.92 -9.48
C GLU A 18 -5.27 11.54 -8.92
N VAL A 19 -6.54 11.32 -8.57
CA VAL A 19 -7.02 10.00 -8.14
C VAL A 19 -8.26 9.59 -8.93
N HIS A 20 -8.26 8.36 -9.45
CA HIS A 20 -9.47 7.79 -10.04
C HIS A 20 -10.47 7.41 -8.94
N TYR A 21 -11.73 7.81 -9.15
CA TYR A 21 -12.81 7.56 -8.19
C TYR A 21 -12.90 6.09 -7.75
N GLU A 22 -12.82 5.16 -8.71
CA GLU A 22 -12.94 3.73 -8.43
C GLU A 22 -11.81 3.24 -7.50
N ASP A 23 -10.56 3.63 -7.79
CA ASP A 23 -9.40 3.25 -6.97
C ASP A 23 -9.50 3.81 -5.55
N PHE A 24 -10.00 5.05 -5.42
CA PHE A 24 -10.20 5.66 -4.10
C PHE A 24 -11.28 4.95 -3.29
N VAL A 25 -12.36 4.52 -3.94
CA VAL A 25 -13.40 3.71 -3.30
C VAL A 25 -12.83 2.37 -2.82
N VAL A 26 -11.96 1.71 -3.61
CA VAL A 26 -11.29 0.47 -3.17
C VAL A 26 -10.41 0.72 -1.94
N LEU A 27 -9.66 1.83 -1.94
CA LEU A 27 -8.84 2.21 -0.79
C LEU A 27 -9.70 2.46 0.46
N LEU A 28 -10.81 3.17 0.33
CA LEU A 28 -11.75 3.42 1.44
C LEU A 28 -12.36 2.12 1.97
N GLN A 29 -12.74 1.21 1.06
CA GLN A 29 -13.24 -0.12 1.42
C GLN A 29 -12.17 -0.98 2.14
N MET A 30 -10.88 -0.67 1.99
CA MET A 30 -9.82 -1.39 2.71
C MET A 30 -9.60 -0.89 4.14
N ILE A 31 -9.91 0.39 4.38
CA ILE A 31 -9.79 1.06 5.70
C ILE A 31 -11.02 0.77 6.56
N TYR A 32 -12.20 0.83 5.94
CA TYR A 32 -13.41 0.34 6.58
C TYR A 32 -13.44 -1.19 6.52
N PRO A 33 -14.08 -1.89 7.48
CA PRO A 33 -14.23 -3.33 7.42
C PRO A 33 -15.13 -3.69 6.22
N SER A 34 -14.52 -3.88 5.06
CA SER A 34 -15.15 -4.43 3.86
C SER A 34 -14.21 -5.50 3.28
N ASP A 35 -14.77 -6.65 2.94
CA ASP A 35 -14.08 -7.84 2.41
C ASP A 35 -13.56 -7.67 0.96
N ARG A 36 -13.13 -6.47 0.58
CA ARG A 36 -12.55 -6.23 -0.75
C ARG A 36 -11.17 -6.84 -0.83
N LYS A 37 -11.03 -7.80 -1.75
CA LYS A 37 -9.77 -8.48 -2.04
C LYS A 37 -8.83 -7.58 -2.85
N ILE A 38 -7.54 -7.72 -2.58
CA ILE A 38 -6.48 -7.14 -3.39
C ILE A 38 -6.29 -8.05 -4.62
N THR A 39 -6.25 -7.46 -5.80
CA THR A 39 -6.01 -8.14 -7.08
C THR A 39 -4.73 -7.57 -7.69
N ASP A 40 -4.04 -8.35 -8.51
CA ASP A 40 -2.78 -7.95 -9.16
C ASP A 40 -2.92 -6.70 -10.05
N GLU A 41 -4.11 -6.46 -10.61
CA GLU A 41 -4.41 -5.26 -11.40
C GLU A 41 -4.51 -4.01 -10.52
N ASN A 42 -5.20 -4.13 -9.38
CA ASN A 42 -5.46 -3.01 -8.48
C ASN A 42 -4.29 -2.73 -7.53
N VAL A 43 -3.39 -3.69 -7.32
CA VAL A 43 -2.32 -3.58 -6.32
C VAL A 43 -1.38 -2.41 -6.60
N VAL A 44 -1.12 -2.10 -7.88
CA VAL A 44 -0.21 -1.01 -8.27
C VAL A 44 -0.84 0.35 -8.00
N GLN A 45 -2.12 0.53 -8.33
CA GLN A 45 -2.88 1.76 -8.06
C GLN A 45 -3.06 1.95 -6.56
N LEU A 46 -3.41 0.89 -5.83
CA LEU A 46 -3.54 0.91 -4.38
C LEU A 46 -2.22 1.28 -3.69
N LEU A 47 -1.08 0.77 -4.17
CA LEU A 47 0.24 1.15 -3.67
C LEU A 47 0.50 2.64 -3.86
N HIS A 48 0.20 3.17 -5.05
CA HIS A 48 0.38 4.59 -5.34
C HIS A 48 -0.47 5.47 -4.42
N LEU A 49 -1.74 5.10 -4.22
CA LEU A 49 -2.63 5.85 -3.34
C LEU A 49 -2.22 5.71 -1.87
N ALA A 50 -1.88 4.51 -1.42
CA ALA A 50 -1.47 4.28 -0.03
C ALA A 50 -0.19 5.05 0.33
N ASP A 51 0.76 5.16 -0.61
CA ASP A 51 1.95 6.00 -0.45
C ASP A 51 1.60 7.49 -0.41
N ASN A 52 0.77 7.95 -1.34
CA ASN A 52 0.34 9.36 -1.43
C ASN A 52 -0.42 9.83 -0.16
N PHE A 53 -1.26 8.97 0.40
CA PHE A 53 -2.00 9.23 1.64
C PHE A 53 -1.24 8.82 2.91
N GLN A 54 -0.01 8.32 2.78
CA GLN A 54 0.84 7.85 3.89
C GLN A 54 0.15 6.80 4.79
N MET A 55 -0.64 5.91 4.18
CA MET A 55 -1.42 4.89 4.86
C MET A 55 -0.62 3.61 5.09
N THR A 56 0.18 3.59 6.15
CA THR A 56 1.05 2.46 6.52
C THR A 56 0.29 1.14 6.73
N MET A 57 -0.95 1.19 7.24
CA MET A 57 -1.77 0.00 7.45
C MET A 57 -2.18 -0.68 6.14
N VAL A 58 -2.48 0.12 5.11
CA VAL A 58 -2.82 -0.36 3.77
C VAL A 58 -1.57 -0.91 3.06
N LEU A 59 -0.44 -0.20 3.18
CA LEU A 59 0.85 -0.67 2.66
C LEU A 59 1.24 -2.04 3.23
N ASN A 60 1.07 -2.25 4.54
CA ASN A 60 1.34 -3.54 5.18
C ASN A 60 0.41 -4.66 4.66
N LYS A 61 -0.89 -4.38 4.43
CA LYS A 61 -1.82 -5.37 3.85
C LYS A 61 -1.41 -5.74 2.42
N ILE A 62 -1.05 -4.75 1.61
CA ILE A 62 -0.58 -4.97 0.24
C ILE A 62 0.71 -5.77 0.23
N GLU A 63 1.63 -5.47 1.14
CA GLU A 63 2.88 -6.20 1.29
C GLU A 63 2.66 -7.66 1.70
N GLN A 64 1.73 -7.92 2.62
CA GLN A 64 1.31 -9.29 2.96
C GLN A 64 0.73 -10.03 1.75
N PHE A 65 -0.05 -9.35 0.90
CA PHE A 65 -0.57 -9.92 -0.35
C PHE A 65 0.56 -10.18 -1.37
N LEU A 66 1.51 -9.26 -1.54
CA LEU A 66 2.67 -9.47 -2.41
C LEU A 66 3.57 -10.62 -1.93
N MET A 67 3.57 -10.91 -0.63
CA MET A 67 4.28 -12.04 -0.04
C MET A 67 3.49 -13.35 -0.11
N SER A 68 2.17 -13.30 -0.25
CA SER A 68 1.38 -14.52 -0.33
C SER A 68 1.63 -15.24 -1.65
N ALA A 69 1.44 -16.57 -1.62
CA ALA A 69 1.57 -17.41 -2.80
C ALA A 69 0.46 -17.18 -3.83
N ASP A 70 -0.60 -16.46 -3.43
CA ASP A 70 -1.77 -16.15 -4.27
C ASP A 70 -1.51 -15.01 -5.25
N CYS A 71 -0.44 -14.23 -5.05
CA CYS A 71 -0.07 -13.18 -5.99
C CYS A 71 0.55 -13.84 -7.23
N GLU A 72 0.00 -13.57 -8.41
CA GLU A 72 0.53 -14.10 -9.68
C GLU A 72 1.65 -13.22 -10.26
N LEU A 73 1.92 -12.07 -9.63
CA LEU A 73 2.99 -11.17 -10.06
C LEU A 73 4.35 -11.87 -10.02
N GLY A 74 5.16 -11.72 -11.06
CA GLY A 74 6.52 -12.23 -11.06
C GLY A 74 7.36 -11.61 -9.93
N VAL A 75 8.25 -12.41 -9.33
CA VAL A 75 9.26 -11.93 -8.36
C VAL A 75 9.96 -10.61 -8.77
N PRO A 76 10.37 -10.38 -10.04
CA PRO A 76 11.02 -9.12 -10.40
C PRO A 76 10.10 -7.89 -10.31
N THR A 77 8.78 -8.03 -10.53
CA THR A 77 7.86 -6.89 -10.41
C THR A 77 7.60 -6.59 -8.94
N ARG A 78 7.46 -7.62 -8.09
CA ARG A 78 7.35 -7.45 -6.63
C ARG A 78 8.56 -6.72 -6.05
N PHE A 79 9.76 -7.09 -6.47
CA PHE A 79 11.00 -6.45 -6.02
C PHE A 79 11.07 -4.97 -6.44
N LYS A 80 10.73 -4.67 -7.71
CA LYS A 80 10.66 -3.28 -8.20
C LYS A 80 9.65 -2.43 -7.43
N LEU A 81 8.48 -2.99 -7.10
CA LEU A 81 7.46 -2.31 -6.31
C LEU A 81 7.93 -2.08 -4.87
N SER A 82 8.53 -3.09 -4.24
CA SER A 82 9.07 -2.97 -2.89
C SER A 82 10.15 -1.89 -2.79
N ASP A 83 11.05 -1.81 -3.76
CA ASP A 83 12.09 -0.79 -3.82
C ASP A 83 11.51 0.61 -4.06
N LYS A 84 10.58 0.74 -5.02
CA LYS A 84 9.94 2.02 -5.36
C LYS A 84 9.17 2.63 -4.20
N TYR A 85 8.38 1.83 -3.49
CA TYR A 85 7.48 2.29 -2.42
C TYR A 85 8.06 2.06 -1.02
N ARG A 86 9.37 1.74 -0.92
CA ARG A 86 10.10 1.53 0.33
C ARG A 86 9.35 0.63 1.33
N LEU A 87 8.78 -0.47 0.83
CA LEU A 87 8.04 -1.42 1.65
C LEU A 87 9.01 -2.08 2.65
N CYS A 88 8.96 -1.62 3.90
CA CYS A 88 9.98 -1.89 4.92
C CYS A 88 9.94 -3.35 5.44
N LEU A 89 8.79 -4.02 5.40
CA LEU A 89 8.65 -5.36 5.96
C LEU A 89 9.29 -6.40 5.02
N PHE A 90 9.18 -6.23 3.70
CA PHE A 90 9.80 -7.04 2.66
C PHE A 90 11.32 -7.03 2.81
N ARG A 91 11.89 -5.86 3.12
CA ARG A 91 13.31 -5.73 3.39
C ARG A 91 13.70 -6.42 4.70
N THR A 92 12.86 -6.36 5.73
CA THR A 92 13.15 -6.94 7.04
C THR A 92 13.21 -8.47 6.98
N ILE A 93 12.25 -9.13 6.31
CA ILE A 93 12.27 -10.60 6.18
C ILE A 93 13.28 -11.11 5.15
N ALA A 94 13.60 -10.35 4.09
CA ALA A 94 14.72 -10.69 3.23
C ALA A 94 16.06 -10.69 4.02
N TRP A 95 16.20 -9.78 4.98
CA TRP A 95 17.34 -9.77 5.90
C TRP A 95 17.33 -10.97 6.86
N THR A 96 16.18 -11.37 7.41
CA THR A 96 16.13 -12.57 8.28
C THR A 96 16.30 -13.88 7.52
N ALA A 97 15.84 -13.97 6.28
CA ALA A 97 16.02 -15.15 5.42
C ALA A 97 17.45 -15.26 4.87
N SER A 98 18.16 -14.14 4.71
CA SER A 98 19.56 -14.11 4.29
C SER A 98 20.56 -14.35 5.42
N ILE A 99 20.11 -14.43 6.68
CA ILE A 99 20.94 -14.88 7.80
C ILE A 99 20.75 -16.39 7.93
N PRO A 100 21.66 -17.24 7.41
CA PRO A 100 21.64 -18.64 7.76
C PRO A 100 21.84 -18.74 9.27
N SER A 101 20.86 -19.34 9.94
CA SER A 101 20.97 -19.79 11.33
C SER A 101 22.24 -20.63 11.44
N ARG A 102 23.31 -20.04 11.99
CA ARG A 102 24.51 -20.77 12.43
C ARG A 102 24.08 -21.60 13.65
N ALA A 103 23.57 -22.80 13.38
CA ALA A 103 23.57 -23.91 14.32
C ALA A 103 24.75 -24.81 13.97
#